data_AF-A0AAF0PT40-F1
#
_entry.id   AF-A0AAF0PT40-F1
#
_cell.length_a   1.000
_cell.length_b   1.000
_cell.length_c   1.000
_cell.angle_alpha   90.00
_cell.angle_beta   90.00
_cell.angle_gamma   90.00
#
_symmetry.space_group_name_H-M   'P 1'
#
loop_
_entity.id
_entity.type
_entity.pdbx_description
1 polymer ?
#
loop_
_entity_poly.entity_id
_entity_poly.type
_entity_poly.pdbx_seq_one_letter_code
_entity_poly.pdbx_strand_id
1 'polypeptide(L)'
;MIAISLMLRTWKKITRTSRAAMLKKRYANVILKSQQQILGKAFDGEKMKKKKAKLCEKQLQEEKPKSQLERDRKAARIAIESIKRTVHFDDALQAEREFLAIIGATSSW
;
A
#
# COMPACT_ATOMS: atom_id res chain seq x y z
N MET A 1 26.12 1.71 -16.17
CA MET A 1 24.95 1.16 -16.89
C MET A 1 24.51 -0.25 -16.46
N ILE A 2 25.40 -1.13 -15.98
CA ILE A 2 25.04 -2.52 -15.61
C ILE A 2 24.06 -2.60 -14.42
N ALA A 3 24.25 -1.78 -13.38
CA ALA A 3 23.42 -1.81 -12.16
C ALA A 3 21.93 -1.48 -12.42
N ILE A 4 21.66 -0.48 -13.27
CA ILE A 4 20.28 -0.10 -13.64
C ILE A 4 19.59 -1.21 -14.43
N SER A 5 20.31 -1.85 -15.36
CA SER A 5 19.80 -2.99 -16.13
C SER A 5 19.48 -4.19 -15.21
N LEU A 6 20.33 -4.45 -14.21
CA LEU A 6 20.10 -5.49 -13.22
C LEU A 6 18.85 -5.21 -12.37
N MET A 7 18.70 -3.98 -11.87
CA MET A 7 17.52 -3.54 -11.11
C MET A 7 16.23 -3.65 -11.92
N LEU A 8 16.25 -3.26 -13.20
CA LEU A 8 15.07 -3.36 -14.06
C LEU A 8 14.64 -4.82 -14.26
N ARG A 9 15.62 -5.71 -14.42
CA ARG A 9 15.41 -7.14 -14.62
C ARG A 9 14.87 -7.82 -13.36
N THR A 10 15.38 -7.47 -12.18
CA THR A 10 14.87 -7.98 -10.90
C THR A 10 13.47 -7.45 -10.61
N TRP A 11 13.22 -6.16 -10.84
CA TRP A 11 11.89 -5.56 -10.66
C TRP A 11 10.84 -6.22 -11.57
N LYS A 12 11.15 -6.40 -12.87
CA LYS A 12 10.26 -7.10 -13.81
C LYS A 12 9.97 -8.54 -13.38
N LYS A 13 10.96 -9.24 -12.83
CA LYS A 13 10.80 -10.60 -12.30
C LYS A 13 9.88 -10.63 -11.08
N ILE A 14 10.06 -9.71 -10.13
CA ILE A 14 9.24 -9.56 -8.92
C ILE A 14 7.79 -9.22 -9.26
N THR A 15 7.57 -8.30 -10.20
CA THR A 15 6.21 -7.93 -10.63
C THR A 15 5.51 -9.11 -11.30
N ARG A 16 6.24 -9.90 -12.10
CA ARG A 16 5.71 -11.11 -12.75
C ARG A 16 5.37 -12.20 -11.74
N THR A 17 6.20 -12.43 -10.72
CA THR A 17 5.93 -13.42 -9.67
C THR A 17 4.74 -13.01 -8.80
N SER A 18 4.63 -11.72 -8.45
CA SER A 18 3.49 -11.16 -7.72
C SER A 18 2.17 -11.36 -8.49
N ARG A 19 2.16 -11.02 -9.78
CA ARG A 19 0.98 -11.22 -10.65
C ARG A 19 0.58 -12.69 -10.77
N ALA A 20 1.56 -13.59 -10.93
CA ALA A 20 1.31 -15.02 -11.01
C ALA A 20 0.72 -15.58 -9.70
N ALA A 21 1.21 -15.13 -8.55
CA ALA A 21 0.67 -15.51 -7.24
C ALA A 21 -0.78 -15.03 -7.08
N MET A 22 -1.07 -13.80 -7.49
CA MET A 22 -2.41 -13.21 -7.41
C MET A 22 -3.42 -13.94 -8.32
N LEU A 23 -3.00 -14.32 -9.53
CA LEU A 23 -3.81 -15.13 -10.44
C LEU A 23 -4.05 -16.53 -9.88
N LYS A 24 -3.02 -17.20 -9.35
CA LYS A 24 -3.18 -18.50 -8.67
C LYS A 24 -4.17 -18.43 -7.51
N LYS A 25 -4.21 -17.31 -6.77
CA LYS A 25 -5.21 -17.06 -5.70
C LYS A 25 -6.62 -16.99 -6.29
N ARG A 26 -6.85 -16.10 -7.26
CA ARG A 26 -8.18 -15.90 -7.87
C ARG A 26 -8.74 -17.17 -8.49
N TYR A 27 -7.89 -17.95 -9.14
CA TYR A 27 -8.29 -19.17 -9.84
C TYR A 27 -8.09 -20.46 -9.01
N ALA A 28 -7.77 -20.38 -7.72
CA ALA A 28 -7.46 -21.56 -6.90
C ALA A 28 -8.60 -22.60 -6.90
N ASN A 29 -9.87 -22.16 -6.87
CA ASN A 29 -11.03 -23.05 -6.94
C ASN A 29 -11.18 -23.72 -8.31
N VAL A 30 -10.94 -22.97 -9.38
CA VAL A 30 -11.03 -23.49 -10.75
C VAL A 30 -9.93 -24.53 -10.98
N ILE A 31 -8.71 -24.23 -10.54
CA ILE A 31 -7.56 -25.16 -10.59
C ILE A 31 -7.86 -26.43 -9.79
N LEU A 32 -8.46 -26.30 -8.60
CA LEU A 32 -8.79 -27.45 -7.77
C LEU A 32 -9.84 -28.36 -8.44
N LYS A 33 -10.90 -27.77 -8.98
CA LYS A 33 -11.96 -28.50 -9.69
C LYS A 33 -11.44 -29.18 -10.97
N SER A 34 -10.61 -28.49 -11.75
CA SER A 34 -10.03 -29.08 -12.96
C SER A 34 -9.05 -30.21 -12.64
N GLN A 35 -8.25 -30.08 -11.58
CA GLN A 35 -7.39 -31.16 -11.11
C GLN A 35 -8.19 -32.38 -10.66
N GLN A 36 -9.30 -32.18 -9.96
CA GLN A 36 -10.21 -33.27 -9.57
C GLN A 36 -10.79 -33.98 -10.80
N GLN A 37 -11.16 -33.23 -11.84
CA GLN A 37 -11.69 -33.77 -13.08
C GLN A 37 -10.64 -34.58 -13.87
N ILE A 38 -9.38 -34.12 -13.88
CA ILE A 38 -8.28 -34.79 -14.60
C ILE A 38 -7.79 -36.05 -13.86
N LEU A 39 -7.62 -35.96 -12.54
CA LEU A 39 -7.05 -37.05 -11.73
C LEU A 39 -8.08 -38.09 -11.30
N GLY A 40 -9.37 -37.76 -11.30
CA GLY A 40 -10.45 -38.68 -10.95
C GLY A 40 -10.20 -39.39 -9.62
N LYS A 41 -10.03 -40.73 -9.66
CA LYS A 41 -9.79 -41.57 -8.48
C LYS A 41 -8.42 -41.35 -7.81
N ALA A 42 -7.42 -40.86 -8.55
CA ALA A 42 -6.09 -40.54 -8.01
C ALA A 42 -6.03 -39.16 -7.33
N PHE A 43 -7.15 -38.44 -7.27
CA PHE A 43 -7.20 -37.11 -6.69
C PHE A 43 -7.28 -37.17 -5.16
N ASP A 44 -6.17 -36.86 -4.50
CA ASP A 44 -6.13 -36.62 -3.06
C ASP A 44 -6.66 -35.20 -2.75
N GLY A 45 -7.99 -35.12 -2.63
CA GLY A 45 -8.69 -33.87 -2.35
C GLY A 45 -8.37 -33.30 -0.97
N GLU A 46 -8.02 -34.12 0.01
CA GLU A 46 -7.69 -33.67 1.36
C GLU A 46 -6.35 -32.93 1.37
N LYS A 47 -5.33 -33.51 0.73
CA LYS A 47 -4.00 -32.87 0.58
C LYS A 47 -4.07 -31.56 -0.19
N MET A 48 -4.89 -31.50 -1.24
CA MET A 48 -5.05 -30.26 -2.03
C MET A 48 -5.85 -29.18 -1.29
N LYS A 49 -6.89 -29.55 -0.54
CA LYS A 49 -7.59 -28.63 0.37
C LYS A 49 -6.66 -28.09 1.46
N LYS A 50 -5.82 -28.94 2.06
CA LYS A 50 -4.79 -28.52 3.03
C LYS A 50 -3.79 -27.54 2.43
N LYS A 51 -3.31 -27.78 1.20
CA LYS A 51 -2.41 -26.84 0.49
C LYS A 51 -3.08 -25.49 0.23
N LYS A 52 -4.35 -25.49 -0.17
CA LYS A 52 -5.14 -24.27 -0.37
C LYS A 52 -5.33 -23.50 0.95
N ALA A 53 -5.65 -24.19 2.04
CA ALA A 53 -5.83 -23.59 3.36
C ALA A 53 -4.54 -22.92 3.86
N LYS A 54 -3.39 -23.61 3.78
CA LYS A 54 -2.07 -23.04 4.14
C LYS A 54 -1.72 -21.79 3.33
N LEU A 55 -2.09 -21.78 2.05
CA LEU A 55 -1.88 -20.61 1.18
C LEU A 55 -2.79 -19.44 1.56
N CYS A 56 -4.01 -19.71 2.01
CA CYS A 56 -4.95 -18.70 2.49
C CYS A 56 -4.51 -18.10 3.84
N GLU A 57 -4.00 -18.93 4.75
CA GLU A 57 -3.53 -18.53 6.08
C GLU A 57 -2.28 -17.64 6.02
N LYS A 58 -1.28 -18.01 5.21
CA LYS A 58 -0.10 -17.16 4.96
C LYS A 58 -0.49 -15.78 4.39
N GLN A 59 -1.53 -15.74 3.57
CA GLN A 59 -2.01 -14.48 2.99
C GLN A 59 -2.75 -13.61 3.99
N LEU A 60 -3.53 -14.19 4.90
CA LEU A 60 -4.15 -13.46 6.01
C LEU A 60 -3.08 -12.80 6.90
N GLN A 61 -1.93 -13.44 7.08
CA GLN A 61 -0.80 -12.82 7.78
C GLN A 61 -0.15 -11.68 6.99
N GLU A 62 -0.06 -11.78 5.66
CA GLU A 62 0.49 -10.72 4.79
C GLU A 62 -0.49 -9.54 4.53
N GLU A 63 -1.80 -9.73 4.71
CA GLU A 63 -2.80 -8.65 4.59
C GLU A 63 -2.91 -7.80 5.88
N LYS A 64 -2.62 -8.38 7.05
CA LYS A 64 -2.52 -7.64 8.33
C LYS A 64 -1.61 -6.39 8.26
N PRO A 65 -0.38 -6.43 7.72
CA PRO A 65 0.47 -5.24 7.63
C PRO A 65 -0.07 -4.18 6.66
N LYS A 66 -0.85 -4.56 5.63
CA LYS A 66 -1.51 -3.57 4.75
C LYS A 66 -2.59 -2.79 5.49
N SER A 67 -3.30 -3.46 6.40
CA SER A 67 -4.28 -2.78 7.27
C SER A 67 -3.62 -1.78 8.23
N GLN A 68 -2.40 -2.08 8.70
CA GLN A 68 -1.66 -1.15 9.54
C GLN A 68 -1.23 0.09 8.75
N LEU A 69 -0.70 -0.09 7.54
CA LEU A 69 -0.33 1.02 6.66
C LEU A 69 -1.53 1.95 6.34
N GLU A 70 -2.73 1.39 6.20
CA GLU A 70 -3.94 2.17 5.98
C GLU A 70 -4.37 2.96 7.21
N ARG A 71 -4.21 2.40 8.41
CA ARG A 71 -4.40 3.11 9.69
C ARG A 71 -3.39 4.23 9.86
N ASP A 72 -2.12 3.97 9.59
CA ASP A 72 -1.04 4.95 9.70
C ASP A 72 -1.27 6.11 8.72
N ARG A 73 -1.72 5.82 7.49
CA ARG A 73 -2.15 6.85 6.52
C ARG A 73 -3.33 7.67 7.00
N LYS A 74 -4.32 7.04 7.64
CA LYS A 74 -5.47 7.76 8.19
C LYS A 74 -5.05 8.67 9.36
N ALA A 75 -4.17 8.18 10.24
CA ALA A 75 -3.60 8.98 11.32
C ALA A 75 -2.79 10.18 10.78
N ALA A 76 -1.96 9.98 9.76
CA ALA A 76 -1.21 11.05 9.12
C ALA A 76 -2.11 12.12 8.49
N ARG A 77 -3.22 11.72 7.85
CA ARG A 77 -4.20 12.68 7.31
C ARG A 77 -4.81 13.54 8.42
N ILE A 78 -5.22 12.92 9.53
CA ILE A 78 -5.78 13.63 10.68
C ILE A 78 -4.75 14.61 11.27
N ALA A 79 -3.50 14.18 11.42
CA ALA A 79 -2.43 15.05 11.94
C ALA A 79 -2.13 16.26 11.03
N ILE A 80 -2.10 16.05 9.71
CA ILE A 80 -1.93 17.16 8.76
C ILE A 80 -3.11 18.12 8.84
N GLU A 81 -4.33 17.60 8.95
CA GLU A 81 -5.54 18.42 9.06
C GLU A 81 -5.60 19.18 10.40
N SER A 82 -5.15 18.57 11.51
CA SER A 82 -5.05 19.28 12.78
C SER A 82 -3.99 20.38 12.72
N ILE A 83 -2.81 20.11 12.16
CA ILE A 83 -1.75 21.13 11.98
C ILE A 83 -2.28 22.32 11.17
N LYS A 84 -3.01 22.07 10.08
CA LYS A 84 -3.62 23.15 9.28
C LYS A 84 -4.62 24.00 10.05
N ARG A 85 -5.31 23.44 11.06
CA ARG A 85 -6.26 24.17 11.91
C ARG A 85 -5.57 24.96 13.03
N THR A 86 -4.46 24.45 13.55
CA THR A 86 -3.78 25.02 14.72
C THR A 86 -2.64 25.96 14.39
N VAL A 87 -2.07 25.88 13.19
CA VAL A 87 -0.97 26.77 12.76
C VAL A 87 -1.56 27.90 11.93
N HIS A 88 -1.67 29.09 12.52
CA HIS A 88 -1.92 30.33 11.80
C HIS A 88 -0.62 30.79 11.12
N PHE A 89 -0.46 30.47 9.84
CA PHE A 89 0.70 30.92 9.05
C PHE A 89 0.69 32.42 8.78
N ASP A 90 -0.46 33.08 8.96
CA ASP A 90 -0.65 34.50 8.68
C ASP A 90 -0.24 35.41 9.85
N ASP A 91 -0.04 34.87 11.07
CA ASP A 91 0.27 35.69 12.25
C ASP A 91 1.59 36.44 12.10
N ALA A 92 2.59 35.82 11.45
CA ALA A 92 3.88 36.46 11.22
C ALA A 92 3.78 37.62 10.21
N LEU A 93 3.02 37.44 9.13
CA LEU A 93 2.80 38.48 8.11
C LEU A 93 1.87 39.58 8.62
N GLN A 94 0.90 39.23 9.46
CA GLN A 94 0.00 40.16 10.13
C GLN A 94 0.78 41.00 11.14
N ALA A 95 1.63 40.37 11.96
CA ALA A 95 2.52 41.08 12.89
C ALA A 95 3.51 41.99 12.15
N GLU A 96 4.05 41.57 11.01
CA GLU A 96 4.92 42.42 10.17
C GLU A 96 4.16 43.63 9.61
N ARG A 97 2.94 43.44 9.10
CA ARG A 97 2.08 44.55 8.62
C ARG A 97 1.74 45.53 9.73
N GLU A 98 1.38 45.03 10.91
CA GLU A 98 1.08 45.86 12.08
C GLU A 98 2.31 46.64 12.55
N PHE A 99 3.47 45.98 12.59
CA PHE A 99 4.73 46.63 12.92
C PHE A 99 5.10 47.74 11.92
N LEU A 100 5.00 47.46 10.61
CA LEU A 100 5.25 48.45 9.55
C LEU A 100 4.30 49.64 9.65
N ALA A 101 3.02 49.40 9.94
CA ALA A 101 2.02 50.45 10.17
C ALA A 101 2.37 51.33 11.38
N ILE A 102 2.84 50.74 12.49
CA ILE A 102 3.25 51.47 13.70
C ILE A 102 4.47 52.37 13.44
N ILE A 103 5.45 51.90 12.68
CA ILE A 103 6.66 52.69 12.36
C ILE A 103 6.46 53.66 11.18
N GLY A 104 5.24 53.74 10.63
CA GLY A 104 4.91 54.63 9.51
C GLY A 104 5.50 54.21 8.16
N ALA A 105 5.91 52.94 8.02
CA ALA A 105 6.42 52.40 6.78
C ALA A 105 5.27 51.74 5.99
N THR A 106 4.95 52.26 4.80
CA THR A 106 4.06 51.57 3.86
C THR A 106 4.89 50.59 3.03
N SER A 107 4.61 49.30 3.12
CA SER A 107 5.15 48.35 2.13
C SER A 107 4.48 48.63 0.79
N SER A 108 5.23 49.18 -0.17
CA SER A 108 4.76 49.29 -1.55
C SER A 108 4.79 47.88 -2.17
N TRP A 109 3.61 47.30 -2.35
CA TRP A 109 3.38 46.15 -3.23
C TRP A 109 2.36 46.57 -4.28
#